data_AF-A0A2X3KJ53-F1
#
_entry.id   AF-A0A2X3KJ53-F1
#
_cell.length_a   1.000
_cell.length_b   1.000
_cell.length_c   1.000
_cell.angle_alpha   90.00
_cell.angle_beta   90.00
_cell.angle_gamma   90.00
#
_symmetry.space_group_name_H-M   'P 1'
#
loop_
_entity.id
_entity.type
_entity.pdbx_description
1 polymer ?
#
loop_
_entity_poly.entity_id
_entity_poly.type
_entity_poly.pdbx_seq_one_letter_code
_entity_poly.pdbx_strand_id
1 'polypeptide(L)' 'MPANIRVEVAYALPEKQYLQRVTLDEGATVEQAIIASGLLALA' A
#
# COMPACT_ATOMS: atom_id res chain seq x y z
N MET A 1 -20.81 -7.54 4.46
CA MET A 1 -19.64 -7.46 3.57
C MET A 1 -18.79 -6.33 4.10
N PRO A 2 -17.51 -6.55 4.47
CA PRO A 2 -16.65 -5.45 4.88
C PRO A 2 -16.59 -4.41 3.75
N ALA A 3 -16.63 -3.12 4.09
CA ALA A 3 -16.45 -2.10 3.07
C ALA A 3 -15.00 -2.18 2.58
N ASN A 4 -14.77 -1.93 1.28
CA ASN A 4 -13.41 -1.81 0.78
C ASN A 4 -12.97 -0.36 0.95
N ILE A 5 -11.77 -0.15 1.48
CA ILE A 5 -11.12 1.16 1.56
C ILE A 5 -10.04 1.27 0.49
N ARG A 6 -9.87 2.47 -0.06
CA ARG A 6 -8.79 2.80 -0.98
C ARG A 6 -7.68 3.50 -0.22
N VAL A 7 -6.49 2.93 -0.26
CA VAL A 7 -5.30 3.44 0.44
C VAL A 7 -4.21 3.69 -0.60
N GLU A 8 -3.49 4.81 -0.43
CA GLU A 8 -2.31 5.13 -1.23
C GLU A 8 -1.06 4.94 -0.38
N VAL A 9 -0.15 4.08 -0.83
CA VAL A 9 1.14 3.82 -0.19
C VAL A 9 2.21 4.58 -0.98
N ALA A 10 2.80 5.59 -0.35
CA ALA A 10 3.89 6.37 -0.91
C ALA A 10 5.22 5.91 -0.33
N TYR A 11 6.16 5.53 -1.19
CA TYR A 11 7.54 5.22 -0.83
C TYR A 11 8.47 6.21 -1.52
N ALA A 12 8.99 7.15 -0.74
CA ALA A 12 9.89 8.20 -1.24
C ALA A 12 11.34 7.78 -1.00
N LEU A 13 12.01 7.29 -2.05
CA LEU A 13 13.46 7.20 -2.08
C LEU A 13 14.03 8.58 -2.47
N PRO A 14 15.23 8.94 -2.00
CA PRO A 14 15.88 10.21 -2.34
C PRO A 14 15.96 10.46 -3.86
N GLU A 15 16.09 9.40 -4.64
CA GLU A 15 16.23 9.46 -6.09
C GLU A 15 14.88 9.31 -6.83
N LYS A 16 13.88 8.66 -6.22
CA LYS A 16 12.60 8.31 -6.86
C LYS A 16 11.47 8.18 -5.85
N GLN A 17 10.30 8.71 -6.19
CA GLN A 17 9.07 8.48 -5.43
C GLN A 17 8.20 7.44 -6.13
N TYR A 18 7.79 6.43 -5.38
CA TYR A 18 6.80 5.43 -5.79
C TYR A 18 5.49 5.69 -5.07
N LEU A 19 4.39 5.69 -5.81
CA LEU A 19 3.05 5.80 -5.26
C LEU A 19 2.23 4.62 -5.77
N GLN A 20 1.72 3.80 -4.85
CA GLN A 20 0.90 2.66 -5.18
C GLN A 20 -0.48 2.79 -4.57
N ARG A 21 -1.51 2.54 -5.39
CA ARG A 21 -2.91 2.58 -4.96
C ARG A 21 -3.38 1.16 -4.73
N VAL A 22 -3.75 0.85 -3.50
CA VAL A 22 -4.23 -0.47 -3.11
C VAL A 22 -5.65 -0.37 -2.57
N THR A 23 -6.46 -1.38 -2.88
CA THR A 23 -7.80 -1.54 -2.30
C THR A 23 -7.69 -2.64 -1.26
N LEU A 24 -8.12 -2.34 -0.04
CA LEU A 24 -8.01 -3.22 1.11
C LEU A 24 -9.37 -3.32 1.80
N ASP A 25 -9.59 -4.39 2.53
CA ASP A 25 -10.75 -4.50 3.40
C ASP A 25 -10.69 -3.47 4.54
N GLU A 26 -11.84 -2.97 4.95
CA GLU A 26 -11.98 -2.13 6.12
C GLU A 26 -11.48 -2.87 7.38
N GLY A 27 -10.56 -2.25 8.10
CA GLY A 27 -9.84 -2.88 9.23
C GLY A 27 -8.53 -3.58 8.83
N ALA A 28 -8.14 -3.57 7.56
CA ALA A 28 -6.83 -4.05 7.14
C ALA A 28 -5.68 -3.29 7.81
N THR A 29 -4.55 -3.98 8.01
CA THR A 29 -3.39 -3.41 8.68
C THR A 29 -2.44 -2.71 7.70
N VAL A 30 -1.54 -1.90 8.26
CA VAL A 30 -0.47 -1.25 7.48
C VAL A 30 0.42 -2.28 6.77
N GLU A 31 0.71 -3.41 7.41
CA GLU A 31 1.51 -4.48 6.80
C GLU A 31 0.82 -5.06 5.56
N GLN A 32 -0.48 -5.32 5.63
CA GLN A 32 -1.27 -5.79 4.49
C GLN A 32 -1.29 -4.78 3.35
N ALA A 33 -1.32 -3.47 3.66
CA ALA A 33 -1.20 -2.42 2.66
C ALA A 33 0.16 -2.44 1.94
N ILE A 34 1.25 -2.63 2.68
CA ILE A 34 2.61 -2.71 2.12
C ILE A 34 2.75 -3.98 1.27
N ILE A 35 2.28 -5.13 1.73
CA ILE A 35 2.31 -6.38 0.97
C ILE A 35 1.49 -6.24 -0.32
N ALA A 36 0.27 -5.72 -0.24
CA ALA A 36 -0.60 -5.50 -1.40
C ALA A 36 -0.01 -4.49 -2.40
N SER A 37 0.79 -3.53 -1.92
CA SER A 37 1.44 -2.53 -2.79
C SER A 37 2.61 -3.08 -3.59
N GLY A 38 3.14 -4.26 -3.22
CA GLY A 38 4.32 -4.85 -3.84
C GLY A 38 5.63 -4.10 -3.56
N LEU A 39 5.61 -3.03 -2.75
CA LEU A 39 6.79 -2.24 -2.40
C LEU A 39 7.83 -3.04 -1.61
N LEU A 40 7.40 -4.06 -0.86
CA LEU A 40 8.31 -4.93 -0.10
C LEU A 40 9.24 -5.76 -1.00
N ALA A 41 8.85 -6.03 -2.25
CA ALA A 41 9.65 -6.79 -3.21
C ALA A 41 10.64 -5.93 -4.01
N LEU A 42 10.62 -4.60 -3.82
CA LEU A 42 11.52 -3.64 -4.47
C LEU A 42 12.79 -3.35 -3.66
N ALA A 43 12.86 -3.82 -2.40
CA ALA A 43 14.02 -3.73 -1.51
C ALA A 43 14.79 -5.07 -1.47
#